data_AF-Q2HZH2-F1
#
_entry.id   AF-Q2HZH2-F1
#
_cell.length_a   1.000
_cell.length_b   1.000
_cell.length_c   1.000
_cell.angle_alpha   90.00
_cell.angle_beta   90.00
_cell.angle_gamma   90.00
#
_symmetry.space_group_name_H-M   'P 1'
#
loop_
_entity.id
_entity.type
_entity.pdbx_description
1 polymer ?
#
loop_
_entity_poly.entity_id
_entity_poly.type
_entity_poly.pdbx_seq_one_letter_code
_entity_poly.pdbx_strand_id
1 'polypeptide(L)' 'MPTISQLIRKRRVKKNTKTKSPALSVRFNVLKKKFKNINSPQKSGVCLK' A
#
# COMPACT_ATOMS: atom_id res chain seq x y z
N MET A 1 6.40 -8.53 -29.77
CA MET A 1 4.94 -8.55 -29.50
C MET A 1 4.57 -9.97 -29.08
N PRO A 2 3.91 -10.18 -27.93
CA PRO A 2 3.64 -11.54 -27.47
C PRO A 2 2.46 -12.17 -28.23
N THR A 3 2.55 -13.47 -28.50
CA THR A 3 1.45 -14.26 -29.07
C THR A 3 0.42 -14.62 -28.00
N ILE A 4 -0.78 -15.05 -28.43
CA ILE A 4 -1.85 -15.47 -27.51
C ILE A 4 -1.38 -16.64 -26.62
N SER A 5 -0.67 -17.62 -27.20
CA SER A 5 -0.12 -18.75 -26.43
C SER A 5 0.92 -18.32 -25.39
N GLN A 6 1.71 -17.28 -25.68
CA GLN A 6 2.64 -16.69 -24.71
C GLN A 6 1.91 -15.98 -23.57
N LEU A 7 0.80 -15.29 -23.84
CA LEU A 7 -0.02 -14.63 -22.81
C LEU A 7 -0.78 -15.63 -21.93
N ILE A 8 -1.19 -16.77 -22.50
CA ILE A 8 -1.81 -17.87 -21.75
C ILE A 8 -0.80 -18.51 -20.79
N ARG A 9 0.42 -18.80 -21.27
CA ARG A 9 1.50 -19.39 -20.45
C ARG A 9 2.10 -18.39 -19.46
N LYS A 10 2.24 -17.12 -19.85
CA LYS A 10 2.82 -16.02 -19.06
C LYS A 10 1.90 -14.81 -19.14
N ARG A 11 1.06 -14.65 -18.11
CA ARG A 11 0.15 -13.51 -18.00
C ARG A 11 0.93 -12.20 -17.87
N ARG A 12 0.36 -11.12 -18.42
CA ARG A 12 0.88 -9.77 -18.16
C ARG A 12 0.68 -9.41 -16.69
N VAL A 13 1.70 -8.82 -16.07
CA VAL A 13 1.66 -8.36 -14.68
C VAL A 13 1.82 -6.83 -14.68
N LYS A 14 0.96 -6.15 -13.92
CA LYS A 14 1.09 -4.70 -13.70
C LYS A 14 2.25 -4.44 -12.74
N LYS A 15 3.03 -3.39 -12.98
CA LYS A 15 4.09 -2.98 -12.05
C LYS A 15 3.47 -2.39 -10.79
N ASN A 16 4.00 -2.78 -9.62
CA ASN A 16 3.60 -2.18 -8.34
C ASN A 16 4.40 -0.90 -8.12
N THR A 17 3.73 0.15 -7.64
CA THR A 17 4.35 1.43 -7.27
C THR A 17 4.26 1.65 -5.76
N LYS A 18 5.24 2.36 -5.19
CA LYS A 18 5.24 2.78 -3.79
C LYS A 18 4.63 4.17 -3.66
N THR A 19 3.87 4.40 -2.60
CA THR A 19 3.32 5.72 -2.27
C THR A 19 4.39 6.61 -1.64
N LYS A 20 4.37 7.91 -1.93
CA LYS A 20 5.30 8.88 -1.31
C LYS A 20 5.07 9.08 0.20
N SER A 21 3.88 8.76 0.72
CA SER A 21 3.47 9.03 2.10
C SER A 21 2.93 7.77 2.80
N PRO A 22 3.77 6.75 3.08
CA PRO A 22 3.32 5.48 3.67
C PRO A 22 2.75 5.64 5.09
N ALA A 23 3.23 6.62 5.85
CA ALA A 23 2.75 6.91 7.20
C ALA A 23 1.25 7.26 7.24
N LEU A 24 0.71 7.88 6.17
CA LEU A 24 -0.72 8.22 6.07
C LEU A 24 -1.61 7.00 5.80
N SER A 25 -1.04 5.89 5.33
CA SER A 25 -1.75 4.64 5.05
C SER A 25 -1.81 3.65 6.20
N VAL A 26 -1.13 3.91 7.33
CA VAL A 26 -1.03 2.94 8.45
C VAL A 26 -1.60 3.50 9.76
N ARG A 27 -2.61 2.86 10.34
CA ARG A 27 -3.19 3.23 11.64
C ARG A 27 -2.85 2.17 12.68
N PHE A 28 -2.46 2.60 13.88
CA PHE A 28 -2.31 1.69 15.01
C PHE A 28 -3.65 1.47 15.73
N ASN A 29 -4.02 0.21 15.95
CA ASN A 29 -5.15 -0.18 16.77
C ASN A 29 -4.66 -0.46 18.19
N VAL A 30 -5.00 0.43 19.13
CA VAL A 30 -4.58 0.35 20.53
C VAL A 30 -5.16 -0.88 21.23
N LEU A 31 -6.43 -1.20 21.00
CA LEU A 31 -7.12 -2.34 21.64
C LEU A 31 -6.48 -3.68 21.27
N LYS A 32 -6.04 -3.80 20.01
CA LYS A 32 -5.46 -5.04 19.47
C LYS A 32 -3.93 -5.02 19.39
N LYS A 33 -3.29 -3.90 19.77
CA LYS A 33 -1.85 -3.63 19.62
C LYS A 33 -1.30 -4.00 18.23
N LYS A 34 -2.06 -3.71 17.17
CA LYS A 34 -1.74 -4.10 15.79
C LYS A 34 -1.86 -2.92 14.84
N PHE A 35 -1.01 -2.88 13.82
CA PHE A 35 -1.16 -1.94 12.71
C PHE A 35 -2.22 -2.43 11.72
N LYS A 36 -3.01 -1.49 11.19
CA LYS A 36 -4.01 -1.71 10.16
C LYS A 36 -3.77 -0.73 9.01
N ASN A 37 -3.86 -1.21 7.78
CA ASN A 37 -3.75 -0.36 6.60
C ASN A 37 -5.09 0.38 6.39
N ILE A 38 -5.07 1.68 6.61
CA ILE A 38 -6.18 2.60 6.38
C ILE A 38 -5.59 3.87 5.78
N ASN A 39 -6.01 4.20 4.56
CA ASN A 39 -5.63 5.44 3.89
C ASN A 39 -6.37 6.61 4.53
N SER A 40 -5.62 7.56 5.09
CA SER A 40 -6.16 8.80 5.66
C SER A 40 -5.53 9.99 4.95
N PRO A 41 -6.28 11.04 4.60
CA PRO A 41 -5.71 12.25 3.98
C PRO A 41 -4.79 13.02 4.94
N GLN A 42 -5.07 12.96 6.24
CA GLN A 42 -4.29 13.59 7.31
C GLN A 42 -4.35 12.77 8.60
N LYS A 43 -3.38 12.95 9.50
CA LYS A 43 -3.33 12.29 10.82
C LYS A 43 -2.97 13.30 11.91
N SER A 44 -3.66 13.22 13.04
CA SER A 44 -3.36 14.00 14.24
C SER A 44 -2.02 13.56 14.84
N GLY A 45 -1.19 14.52 15.22
CA GLY A 45 0.09 14.29 15.91
C GLY A 45 0.43 15.47 16.83
N VAL A 46 1.35 15.25 17.76
CA VAL A 46 1.86 16.26 18.69
C VAL A 46 3.36 16.45 18.43
N CYS A 47 3.86 17.69 18.49
CA CYS A 47 5.28 17.99 18.33
C CYS A 47 6.06 17.59 19.58
N LEU A 48 7.16 16.85 19.43
CA LEU A 48 7.94 16.32 20.56
C LEU A 48 9.26 17.04 20.85
N LYS A 49 9.63 18.06 20.04
CA LYS A 49 10.89 18.83 20.07
C LYS A 49 12.16 18.05 19.74
#